data_AF-A0A7W1N866-F1
#
_entry.id   AF-A0A7W1N866-F1
#
_cell.length_a   1.000
_cell.length_b   1.000
_cell.length_c   1.000
_cell.angle_alpha   90.00
_cell.angle_beta   90.00
_cell.angle_gamma   90.00
#
_symmetry.space_group_name_H-M   'P 1'
#
loop_
_entity.id
_entity.type
_entity.pdbx_description
1 polymer ?
#
loop_
_entity_poly.entity_id
_entity_poly.type
_entity_poly.pdbx_seq_one_letter_code
_entity_poly.pdbx_strand_id
1 'polypeptide(L)'
;RKTRAAAWAAADELISHLDDAAIRAAQQSFSRFDSEGQRRMSELHGGRRDNLEVSPDLWAGVGLVRAGAGTALVGDAETVARRMLEYRELGIETFILSGYPHLEEAYRSDPSAKAG
;
A
#
# COMPACT_ATOMS: atom_id res chain seq x y z
N ARG A 1 3.90 -8.73 8.14
CA ARG A 1 3.63 -9.22 9.53
C ARG A 1 3.66 -10.77 9.50
N LYS A 2 3.47 -11.50 10.62
CA LYS A 2 3.62 -12.99 10.63
C LYS A 2 2.44 -13.75 10.02
N THR A 3 1.25 -13.16 10.01
CA THR A 3 0.05 -13.74 9.40
C THR A 3 -0.63 -12.69 8.53
N ARG A 4 -1.39 -13.13 7.52
CA ARG A 4 -2.28 -12.26 6.73
C ARG A 4 -3.15 -11.37 7.62
N ALA A 5 -3.84 -11.94 8.61
CA ALA A 5 -4.70 -11.18 9.52
C ALA A 5 -3.94 -10.09 10.28
N ALA A 6 -2.74 -10.38 10.81
CA ALA A 6 -1.93 -9.40 11.50
C ALA A 6 -1.37 -8.30 10.57
N ALA A 7 -1.22 -8.60 9.28
CA ALA A 7 -0.84 -7.62 8.26
C ALA A 7 -1.99 -6.66 7.95
N TRP A 8 -3.19 -7.18 7.79
CA TRP A 8 -4.40 -6.37 7.58
C TRP A 8 -4.72 -5.50 8.79
N ALA A 9 -4.63 -6.03 10.01
CA ALA A 9 -4.78 -5.23 11.23
C ALA A 9 -3.75 -4.08 11.30
N ALA A 10 -2.53 -4.29 10.79
CA ALA A 10 -1.52 -3.23 10.70
C ALA A 10 -1.90 -2.14 9.69
N ALA A 11 -2.45 -2.54 8.54
CA ALA A 11 -2.91 -1.60 7.52
C ALA A 11 -4.06 -0.75 8.04
N ASP A 12 -5.01 -1.34 8.78
CA ASP A 12 -6.10 -0.62 9.43
C ASP A 12 -5.59 0.32 10.53
N GLU A 13 -4.65 -0.14 11.36
CA GLU A 13 -4.01 0.67 12.40
C GLU A 13 -3.30 1.91 11.81
N LEU A 14 -2.62 1.77 10.67
CA LEU A 14 -1.94 2.87 9.99
C LEU A 14 -2.87 4.04 9.62
N ILE A 15 -4.13 3.76 9.29
CA ILE A 15 -5.11 4.78 8.91
C ILE A 15 -6.12 5.11 10.01
N SER A 16 -6.07 4.43 11.15
CA SER A 16 -7.04 4.55 12.24
C SER A 16 -7.17 5.95 12.82
N HIS A 17 -6.12 6.77 12.72
CA HIS A 17 -6.08 8.15 13.21
C HIS A 17 -6.51 9.19 12.17
N LEU A 18 -6.77 8.77 10.92
CA LEU A 18 -7.28 9.68 9.92
C LEU A 18 -8.74 10.00 10.24
N ASP A 19 -9.11 11.27 10.20
CA ASP A 19 -10.51 11.71 10.24
C ASP A 19 -11.04 11.99 8.82
N ASP A 20 -12.36 11.98 8.64
CA ASP A 20 -12.92 12.13 7.29
C ASP A 20 -12.63 13.52 6.70
N ALA A 21 -12.39 14.53 7.54
CA ALA A 21 -12.07 15.87 7.10
C ALA A 21 -10.69 15.92 6.44
N ALA A 22 -9.69 15.26 7.01
CA ALA A 22 -8.36 15.13 6.47
C ALA A 22 -8.37 14.38 5.14
N ILE A 23 -9.14 13.29 5.02
CA ILE A 23 -9.29 12.57 3.75
C ILE A 23 -9.93 13.47 2.70
N ARG A 24 -11.06 14.12 3.01
CA ARG A 24 -11.71 15.03 2.06
C ARG A 24 -10.80 16.16 1.60
N ALA A 25 -10.06 16.77 2.53
CA ALA A 25 -9.11 17.84 2.23
C ALA A 25 -7.99 17.35 1.29
N ALA A 26 -7.44 16.16 1.57
CA ALA A 26 -6.43 15.54 0.71
C ALA A 26 -6.98 15.25 -0.70
N GLN A 27 -8.15 14.60 -0.79
CA GLN A 27 -8.76 14.27 -2.09
C GLN A 27 -9.14 15.52 -2.91
N GLN A 28 -9.60 16.59 -2.26
CA GLN A 28 -9.86 17.88 -2.92
C GLN A 28 -8.57 18.55 -3.42
N SER A 29 -7.45 18.34 -2.73
CA SER A 29 -6.14 18.80 -3.21
C SER A 29 -5.71 18.00 -4.44
N PHE A 30 -5.84 16.67 -4.39
CA PHE A 30 -5.45 15.77 -5.48
C PHE A 30 -6.27 15.98 -6.76
N SER A 31 -7.55 16.35 -6.64
CA SER A 31 -8.39 16.65 -7.80
C SER A 31 -7.95 17.87 -8.60
N ARG A 32 -7.00 18.66 -8.08
CA ARG A 32 -6.41 19.83 -8.77
C ARG A 32 -5.14 19.48 -9.52
N PHE A 33 -4.64 18.25 -9.40
CA PHE A 33 -3.43 17.81 -10.11
C PHE A 33 -3.80 17.37 -11.53
N ASP A 34 -3.00 17.77 -12.52
CA ASP A 34 -3.13 17.34 -13.92
C ASP A 34 -2.60 15.91 -14.18
N SER A 35 -2.41 15.11 -13.12
CA SER A 35 -1.85 13.76 -13.21
C SER A 35 -2.95 12.71 -13.37
N GLU A 36 -3.02 12.07 -14.54
CA GLU A 36 -3.88 10.90 -14.75
C GLU A 36 -3.56 9.76 -13.79
N GLY A 37 -2.29 9.60 -13.40
CA GLY A 37 -1.88 8.62 -12.39
C GLY A 37 -2.53 8.90 -11.04
N GLN A 38 -2.48 10.14 -10.57
CA GLN A 38 -3.17 10.54 -9.33
C GLN A 38 -4.69 10.31 -9.43
N ARG A 39 -5.29 10.72 -10.56
CA ARG A 39 -6.73 10.57 -10.76
C ARG A 39 -7.18 9.10 -10.66
N ARG A 40 -6.51 8.20 -11.38
CA ARG A 40 -6.82 6.75 -11.34
C ARG A 40 -6.68 6.16 -9.95
N MET A 41 -5.72 6.65 -9.18
CA MET A 41 -5.48 6.16 -7.82
C MET A 41 -6.57 6.60 -6.85
N SER A 42 -7.02 7.85 -6.94
CA SER A 42 -8.18 8.33 -6.18
C SER A 42 -9.46 7.56 -6.54
N GLU A 43 -9.62 7.15 -7.80
CA GLU A 43 -10.77 6.36 -8.27
C GLU A 43 -10.82 4.94 -7.66
N LEU A 44 -9.67 4.36 -7.28
CA LEU A 44 -9.62 3.02 -6.68
C LEU A 44 -10.40 2.92 -5.36
N HIS A 45 -10.32 3.96 -4.53
CA HIS A 45 -10.94 3.98 -3.20
C HIS A 45 -12.09 5.00 -3.08
N GLY A 46 -12.17 6.00 -3.98
CA GLY A 46 -13.22 7.02 -4.00
C GLY A 46 -13.29 7.86 -2.72
N GLY A 47 -12.16 8.01 -2.03
CA GLY A 47 -12.09 8.64 -0.71
C GLY A 47 -12.73 7.85 0.44
N ARG A 48 -13.14 6.60 0.24
CA ARG A 48 -13.81 5.80 1.29
C ARG A 48 -12.86 4.85 2.01
N ARG A 49 -13.04 4.70 3.33
CA ARG A 49 -12.25 3.80 4.18
C ARG A 49 -12.72 2.35 4.13
N ASP A 50 -13.96 2.13 3.76
CA ASP A 50 -14.58 0.81 3.69
C ASP A 50 -14.27 0.07 2.38
N ASN A 51 -13.52 0.70 1.47
CA ASN A 51 -13.24 0.18 0.13
C ASN A 51 -11.76 0.35 -0.22
N LEU A 52 -10.89 -0.31 0.54
CA LEU A 52 -9.45 -0.18 0.39
C LEU A 52 -8.74 -1.43 -0.12
N GLU A 53 -9.37 -2.61 -0.08
CA GLU A 53 -8.86 -3.80 -0.79
C GLU A 53 -9.37 -3.77 -2.23
N VAL A 54 -8.51 -3.36 -3.16
CA VAL A 54 -8.90 -3.14 -4.57
C VAL A 54 -8.67 -4.40 -5.43
N SER A 55 -7.87 -5.32 -4.92
CA SER A 55 -7.62 -6.67 -5.43
C SER A 55 -7.12 -7.50 -4.23
N PRO A 56 -7.22 -8.84 -4.24
CA PRO A 56 -6.77 -9.65 -3.11
C PRO A 56 -5.35 -9.29 -2.65
N ASP A 57 -5.22 -8.91 -1.37
CA ASP A 57 -3.95 -8.51 -0.74
C ASP A 57 -3.31 -7.22 -1.31
N LEU A 58 -4.03 -6.46 -2.14
CA LEU A 58 -3.61 -5.17 -2.70
C LEU A 58 -4.45 -4.03 -2.12
N TRP A 59 -3.80 -3.18 -1.34
CA TRP A 59 -4.46 -2.16 -0.52
C TRP A 59 -4.17 -0.74 -0.99
N ALA A 60 -5.22 0.07 -1.12
CA ALA A 60 -5.16 1.46 -1.58
C ALA A 60 -5.20 2.51 -0.46
N GLY A 61 -5.15 2.11 0.82
CA GLY A 61 -5.30 3.05 1.94
C GLY A 61 -4.21 4.11 2.05
N VAL A 62 -3.00 3.85 1.52
CA VAL A 62 -1.95 4.87 1.41
C VAL A 62 -2.39 6.08 0.57
N GLY A 63 -3.24 5.86 -0.44
CA GLY A 63 -3.76 6.88 -1.34
C GLY A 63 -4.82 7.81 -0.73
N LEU A 64 -5.32 7.50 0.48
CA LEU A 64 -6.31 8.34 1.15
C LEU A 64 -5.78 9.75 1.43
N VAL A 65 -4.50 9.86 1.79
CA VAL A 65 -3.87 11.14 2.19
C VAL A 65 -2.48 11.38 1.59
N ARG A 66 -1.91 10.40 0.89
CA ARG A 66 -0.62 10.58 0.18
C ARG A 66 -0.87 10.65 -1.33
N ALA A 67 -0.32 11.67 -1.96
CA ALA A 67 -0.32 11.80 -3.42
C ALA A 67 0.59 10.75 -4.10
N GLY A 68 0.30 10.44 -5.35
CA GLY A 68 1.04 9.53 -6.22
C GLY A 68 0.34 8.19 -6.44
N ALA A 69 0.97 7.37 -7.28
CA ALA A 69 0.53 6.01 -7.56
C ALA A 69 1.12 5.03 -6.54
N GLY A 70 0.43 4.90 -5.41
CA GLY A 70 0.80 3.93 -4.37
C GLY A 70 -0.36 3.01 -4.02
N THR A 71 -0.15 1.72 -4.25
CA THR A 71 -0.85 0.62 -3.56
C THR A 71 0.18 -0.15 -2.74
N ALA A 72 -0.25 -0.82 -1.67
CA ALA A 72 0.62 -1.68 -0.87
C ALA A 72 0.16 -3.14 -0.97
N LEU A 73 1.11 -4.08 -1.04
CA LEU A 73 0.82 -5.49 -0.82
C LEU A 73 0.73 -5.77 0.69
N VAL A 74 -0.40 -6.31 1.15
CA VAL A 74 -0.69 -6.52 2.57
C VAL A 74 -0.88 -8.00 2.86
N GLY A 75 0.10 -8.60 3.53
CA GLY A 75 0.07 -10.01 3.89
C GLY A 75 1.23 -10.46 4.79
N ASP A 76 1.26 -11.75 5.07
CA ASP A 76 2.50 -12.42 5.49
C ASP A 76 3.45 -12.59 4.29
N ALA A 77 4.67 -13.06 4.57
CA ALA A 77 5.72 -13.17 3.55
C ALA A 77 5.30 -14.07 2.37
N GLU A 78 4.61 -15.17 2.65
CA GLU A 78 4.12 -16.09 1.62
C GLU A 78 3.02 -15.45 0.76
N THR A 79 2.08 -14.76 1.40
CA THR A 79 1.02 -14.00 0.71
C THR A 79 1.61 -12.95 -0.24
N VAL A 80 2.54 -12.14 0.25
CA VAL A 80 3.19 -11.10 -0.56
C VAL A 80 4.01 -11.72 -1.69
N ALA A 81 4.77 -12.78 -1.42
CA ALA A 81 5.55 -13.48 -2.43
C ALA A 81 4.67 -14.03 -3.57
N ARG A 82 3.53 -14.65 -3.22
CA ARG A 82 2.54 -15.14 -4.19
C ARG A 82 2.02 -14.04 -5.10
N ARG A 83 1.69 -12.86 -4.54
CA ARG A 83 1.25 -11.70 -5.33
C ARG A 83 2.35 -11.16 -6.24
N MET A 84 3.60 -11.15 -5.77
CA MET A 84 4.75 -10.74 -6.60
C MET A 84 5.00 -11.73 -7.75
N LEU A 85 4.79 -13.04 -7.52
CA LEU A 85 4.89 -14.04 -8.57
C LEU A 85 3.83 -13.84 -9.66
N GLU A 86 2.60 -13.46 -9.31
CA GLU A 86 1.56 -13.14 -10.30
C GLU A 86 1.97 -11.96 -11.19
N TYR A 87 2.59 -10.91 -10.63
CA TYR A 87 3.16 -9.84 -11.44
C TYR A 87 4.31 -10.32 -12.33
N ARG A 88 5.14 -11.25 -11.85
CA ARG A 88 6.22 -11.87 -12.64
C ARG A 88 5.68 -12.69 -13.80
N GLU A 89 4.60 -13.43 -13.61
CA GLU A 89 3.92 -14.19 -14.66
C GLU A 89 3.34 -13.28 -15.76
N LEU A 90 3.00 -12.04 -15.42
CA LEU A 90 2.63 -10.99 -16.38
C LEU A 90 3.83 -10.30 -17.05
N GLY A 91 5.06 -10.72 -16.76
CA GLY A 91 6.29 -10.16 -17.33
C GLY A 91 6.86 -8.95 -16.58
N ILE A 92 6.38 -8.65 -15.37
CA ILE A 92 6.94 -7.57 -14.54
C ILE A 92 8.09 -8.13 -13.70
N GLU A 93 9.33 -7.80 -14.08
CA GLU A 93 10.52 -8.38 -13.46
C GLU A 93 11.14 -7.51 -12.36
N THR A 94 10.88 -6.20 -12.40
CA THR A 94 11.49 -5.20 -11.51
C THR A 94 10.44 -4.55 -10.64
N PHE A 95 10.66 -4.56 -9.32
CA PHE A 95 9.78 -3.95 -8.33
C PHE A 95 10.53 -2.86 -7.56
N ILE A 96 9.98 -1.65 -7.53
CA ILE A 96 10.45 -0.55 -6.68
C ILE A 96 9.55 -0.55 -5.43
N LEU A 97 10.05 -1.09 -4.33
CA LEU A 97 9.29 -1.27 -3.09
C LEU A 97 9.65 -0.19 -2.07
N SER A 98 8.66 0.21 -1.28
CA SER A 98 8.82 1.08 -0.12
C SER A 98 7.97 0.55 1.04
N GLY A 99 8.53 0.56 2.24
CA GLY A 99 7.95 -0.08 3.42
C GLY A 99 7.63 0.87 4.58
N TYR A 100 6.61 0.56 5.39
CA TYR A 100 6.21 1.30 6.60
C TYR A 100 5.95 0.32 7.78
N PRO A 101 6.50 0.52 8.98
CA PRO A 101 7.40 1.61 9.40
C PRO A 101 8.85 1.39 8.93
N HIS A 102 9.47 2.46 8.44
CA HIS A 102 10.73 2.45 7.68
C HIS A 102 11.94 1.75 8.35
N LEU A 103 11.94 1.49 9.65
CA LEU A 103 13.10 0.96 10.37
C LEU A 103 13.17 -0.58 10.44
N GLU A 104 12.03 -1.26 10.46
CA GLU A 104 11.98 -2.73 10.65
C GLU A 104 11.84 -3.51 9.34
N GLU A 105 11.55 -2.82 8.24
CA GLU A 105 11.34 -3.42 6.93
C GLU A 105 12.65 -3.57 6.14
N ALA A 106 13.60 -2.66 6.32
CA ALA A 106 14.94 -2.75 5.72
C ALA A 106 15.72 -4.01 6.17
N TYR A 107 15.55 -4.44 7.44
CA TYR A 107 16.16 -5.67 7.95
C TYR A 107 15.45 -6.96 7.50
N ARG A 108 14.25 -6.87 6.91
CA ARG A 108 13.42 -8.04 6.59
C ARG A 108 13.44 -8.39 5.10
N SER A 109 13.72 -7.43 4.22
CA SER A 109 13.83 -7.65 2.77
C SER A 109 15.25 -8.01 2.29
N ASP A 110 16.25 -7.99 3.17
CA ASP A 110 17.66 -8.25 2.82
C ASP A 110 18.20 -9.53 3.51
N PRO A 111 18.48 -10.62 2.76
CA PRO A 111 19.14 -11.82 3.29
C PRO A 111 20.59 -11.61 3.76
N SER A 112 21.23 -10.48 3.44
CA SER A 112 22.66 -10.24 3.72
C SER A 112 22.95 -9.60 5.08
N ALA A 113 21.94 -9.14 5.83
CA ALA A 113 22.13 -8.43 7.11
C ALA A 113 22.31 -9.35 8.35
N LYS A 114 22.63 -10.64 8.18
CA LYS A 114 22.84 -11.60 9.29
C LYS A 114 24.31 -11.88 9.65
N ALA A 115 25.26 -11.09 9.16
CA ALA A 115 26.65 -11.19 9.60
C ALA A 115 27.20 -9.81 9.97
N GLY A 116 27.39 -9.59 11.27
CA GLY A 116 27.92 -8.39 11.89
C GLY A 116 27.72 -8.44 13.39
#